data_AF-A0A6J7HTP0-F1
#
_entry.id   AF-A0A6J7HTP0-F1
#
_cell.length_a   1.000
_cell.length_b   1.000
_cell.length_c   1.000
_cell.angle_alpha   90.00
_cell.angle_beta   90.00
_cell.angle_gamma   90.00
#
_symmetry.space_group_name_H-M   'P 1'
#
loop_
_entity.id
_entity.type
_entity.pdbx_description
1 polymer ?
#
loop_
_entity_poly.entity_id
_entity_poly.type
_entity_poly.pdbx_seq_one_letter_code
_entity_poly.pdbx_strand_id
1 'polypeptide(L)' 'MSTLPTTTDTPSDTPTTTPAEDPGQALCPVCPHPLSAHDRISARYCAASADQVARGVLTNPGCSCPAGQPNT' A
#
# COMPACT_ATOMS: atom_id res chain seq x y z
N MET A 1 23.35 -38.88 -29.08
CA MET A 1 23.22 -37.52 -28.53
C MET A 1 22.27 -37.59 -27.34
N SER A 2 22.77 -37.22 -26.17
CA SER A 2 22.20 -37.51 -24.84
C SER A 2 20.99 -36.65 -24.48
N THR A 3 20.02 -37.24 -23.79
CA THR A 3 18.83 -36.59 -23.21
C THR A 3 19.18 -35.97 -21.85
N LEU A 4 18.77 -34.72 -21.62
CA LEU A 4 18.79 -34.06 -20.30
C LEU A 4 17.38 -34.11 -19.68
N PRO A 5 17.21 -34.42 -18.38
CA PRO A 5 15.92 -34.28 -17.72
C PRO A 5 15.70 -32.82 -17.31
N THR A 6 14.61 -32.22 -17.79
CA THR A 6 14.09 -30.95 -17.28
C THR A 6 13.32 -31.24 -15.99
N THR A 7 13.92 -30.99 -14.84
CA THR A 7 13.18 -30.87 -13.57
C THR A 7 12.52 -29.51 -13.52
N THR A 8 11.23 -29.48 -13.79
CA THR A 8 10.34 -28.35 -13.51
C THR A 8 10.15 -28.25 -12.00
N ASP A 9 10.97 -27.41 -11.37
CA ASP A 9 10.75 -26.96 -9.99
C ASP A 9 9.53 -26.02 -9.98
N THR A 10 8.41 -26.50 -9.44
CA THR A 10 7.19 -25.71 -9.30
C THR A 10 7.21 -25.08 -7.91
N PRO A 11 7.34 -23.75 -7.77
CA PRO A 11 7.18 -23.12 -6.47
C PRO A 11 5.72 -23.30 -6.03
N SER A 12 5.53 -24.07 -4.96
CA SER A 12 4.24 -24.23 -4.28
C SER A 12 3.93 -22.95 -3.51
N ASP A 13 3.35 -21.97 -4.21
CA ASP A 13 2.86 -20.73 -3.64
C ASP A 13 1.67 -21.05 -2.72
N THR A 14 1.94 -21.14 -1.42
CA THR A 14 0.88 -21.29 -0.41
C THR A 14 0.34 -19.89 -0.16
N PRO A 15 -0.93 -19.58 -0.49
CA PRO A 15 -1.48 -18.27 -0.18
C PRO A 15 -1.64 -18.15 1.33
N THR A 16 -0.67 -17.51 1.99
CA THR A 16 -0.81 -17.02 3.35
C THR A 16 -2.00 -16.08 3.37
N THR A 17 -3.10 -16.56 3.92
CA THR A 17 -4.32 -15.78 4.10
C THR A 17 -4.07 -14.84 5.28
N THR A 18 -3.47 -13.69 5.01
CA THR A 18 -3.44 -12.57 5.96
C THR A 18 -4.89 -12.24 6.34
N PRO A 19 -5.20 -11.99 7.63
CA PRO A 19 -6.53 -11.53 8.02
C PRO A 19 -6.89 -10.34 7.15
N ALA A 20 -8.03 -10.43 6.45
CA ALA A 20 -8.54 -9.32 5.67
C ALA A 20 -8.93 -8.21 6.65
N GLU A 21 -7.99 -7.33 6.96
CA GLU A 21 -8.31 -6.02 7.50
C GLU A 21 -9.26 -5.37 6.48
N ASP A 22 -10.49 -5.08 6.92
CA ASP A 22 -11.50 -4.45 6.08
C ASP A 22 -10.87 -3.19 5.45
N PRO A 23 -10.66 -3.17 4.12
CA PRO A 23 -9.89 -2.10 3.47
C PRO A 23 -10.64 -0.76 3.51
N GLY A 24 -11.91 -0.77 3.93
CA GLY A 24 -12.73 0.42 4.11
C GLY A 24 -12.39 1.21 5.38
N GLN A 25 -11.79 0.56 6.38
CA GLN A 25 -11.57 1.11 7.73
C GLN A 25 -10.10 1.36 8.07
N ALA A 26 -9.16 0.86 7.25
CA ALA A 26 -7.75 1.13 7.42
C ALA A 26 -7.47 2.64 7.31
N LEU A 27 -6.87 3.23 8.34
CA LEU A 27 -6.38 4.60 8.31
C LEU A 27 -5.07 4.66 7.52
N CYS A 28 -4.84 5.76 6.80
CA CYS A 28 -3.58 5.95 6.12
C CYS A 28 -2.45 6.19 7.13
N PRO A 29 -1.28 5.53 6.99
CA PRO A 29 -0.15 5.75 7.89
C PRO A 29 0.50 7.14 7.73
N VAL A 30 0.11 7.90 6.69
CA VAL A 30 0.63 9.23 6.37
C VAL A 30 -0.31 10.36 6.78
N CYS A 31 -1.61 10.10 6.87
CA CYS A 31 -2.63 11.10 7.11
C CYS A 31 -3.84 10.53 7.87
N PRO A 32 -4.57 11.34 8.66
CA PRO A 32 -5.52 10.84 9.65
C PRO A 32 -6.87 10.37 9.07
N HIS A 33 -6.96 10.08 7.78
CA HIS A 33 -8.22 9.74 7.12
C HIS A 33 -8.16 8.34 6.47
N PRO A 34 -9.33 7.75 6.14
CA PRO A 34 -9.40 6.37 5.63
C PRO A 34 -8.64 6.18 4.32
N LEU A 35 -8.11 4.98 4.12
CA LEU A 35 -7.46 4.59 2.86
C LEU A 35 -8.46 4.63 1.69
N SER A 36 -9.73 4.28 1.95
CA SER A 36 -10.84 4.35 1.00
C SER A 36 -11.13 5.75 0.46
N ALA A 37 -10.68 6.81 1.16
CA ALA A 37 -10.81 8.18 0.71
C ALA A 37 -9.73 8.62 -0.29
N HIS A 38 -8.77 7.76 -0.63
CA HIS A 38 -7.72 8.06 -1.59
C HIS A 38 -8.19 7.70 -2.99
N ASP A 39 -8.05 8.65 -3.92
CA ASP A 39 -7.96 8.28 -5.32
C ASP A 39 -6.58 7.63 -5.60
N ARG A 40 -6.41 7.11 -6.82
CA ARG A 40 -5.20 6.37 -7.21
C ARG A 40 -3.92 7.20 -7.09
N ILE A 41 -3.99 8.51 -7.31
CA ILE A 41 -2.85 9.42 -7.21
C ILE A 41 -2.51 9.65 -5.74
N SER A 42 -3.51 9.99 -4.93
CA SER A 42 -3.33 10.21 -3.49
C SER A 42 -2.76 8.98 -2.79
N ALA A 43 -3.23 7.77 -3.13
CA ALA A 43 -2.70 6.53 -2.56
C ALA A 43 -1.20 6.35 -2.85
N ARG A 44 -0.75 6.67 -4.07
CA ARG A 44 0.67 6.59 -4.46
C ARG A 44 1.54 7.61 -3.76
N TYR A 45 1.04 8.85 -3.63
CA TYR A 45 1.74 9.90 -2.90
C TYR A 45 1.95 9.51 -1.44
N CYS A 46 0.88 9.10 -0.75
CA CYS A 46 0.96 8.65 0.64
C CYS A 46 1.89 7.44 0.79
N ALA A 47 1.85 6.46 -0.11
CA ALA A 47 2.79 5.34 -0.07
C ALA A 47 4.26 5.79 -0.18
N ALA A 48 4.55 6.78 -1.03
CA ALA A 48 5.90 7.33 -1.18
C ALA A 48 6.38 8.14 0.03
N SER A 49 5.47 8.84 0.71
CA SER A 49 5.78 9.64 1.89
C SER A 49 5.85 8.84 3.20
N ALA A 50 5.39 7.58 3.21
CA ALA A 50 5.28 6.76 4.42
C ALA A 50 6.60 6.63 5.20
N ASP A 51 7.72 6.39 4.50
CA ASP A 51 9.04 6.27 5.15
C ASP A 51 9.50 7.60 5.79
N GLN A 52 9.24 8.74 5.13
CA GLN A 52 9.61 10.05 5.65
C GLN A 52 8.79 10.45 6.88
N VAL A 53 7.49 10.09 6.90
CA VAL A 53 6.61 10.28 8.05
C VAL A 53 7.02 9.37 9.21
N ALA A 54 7.29 8.09 8.95
CA ALA A 54 7.72 7.14 9.97
C ALA A 54 9.05 7.53 10.62
N ARG A 55 9.95 8.17 9.86
CA ARG A 55 11.22 8.72 10.36
C ARG A 55 11.08 10.09 11.03
N GLY A 56 9.88 10.66 11.07
CA GLY A 56 9.61 11.99 11.63
C GLY A 56 10.20 13.16 10.84
N VAL A 57 10.69 12.91 9.62
CA VAL A 57 11.26 13.94 8.72
C VAL A 57 10.15 14.80 8.14
N LEU A 58 8.98 14.20 7.90
CA LEU A 58 7.81 14.87 7.35
C LEU A 58 6.63 14.73 8.33
N THR A 59 6.37 15.76 9.12
CA THR A 59 5.34 15.75 10.17
C THR A 59 3.96 16.19 9.69
N ASN A 60 3.90 16.92 8.58
CA ASN A 60 2.66 17.33 7.93
C ASN A 60 2.87 17.44 6.41
N PRO A 61 2.80 16.33 5.66
CA PRO A 61 2.96 16.34 4.20
C PRO A 61 1.93 17.21 3.46
N GLY A 62 0.84 17.61 4.13
CA GLY A 62 -0.38 18.05 3.47
C GLY A 62 -1.13 16.85 2.88
N CYS A 63 -2.43 16.77 3.15
CA CYS A 63 -3.26 15.73 2.55
C CYS A 63 -3.66 16.18 1.15
N SER A 64 -3.07 15.57 0.10
CA SER A 64 -3.59 15.74 -1.27
C SER A 64 -4.85 14.91 -1.53
N CYS A 65 -5.27 14.12 -0.54
CA CYS A 65 -6.40 13.22 -0.61
C CYS A 65 -7.73 13.99 -0.70
N PRO A 66 -8.71 13.50 -1.46
CA PRO A 66 -10.02 14.12 -1.60
C PRO A 66 -10.69 14.46 -0.26
N ALA A 67 -10.59 13.59 0.75
CA ALA A 67 -11.16 13.83 2.08
C ALA A 67 -10.44 14.93 2.91
N GLY A 68 -9.23 15.33 2.51
CA GLY A 68 -8.47 16.41 3.13
C GLY A 68 -8.70 17.78 2.48
N GLN A 69 -9.37 17.82 1.31
CA GLN A 69 -9.72 19.07 0.65
C GLN A 69 -10.99 19.64 1.31
N PRO A 70 -10.97 20.87 1.84
CA PRO A 70 -12.18 21.51 2.35
C PRO A 70 -13.11 21.82 1.17
N ASN A 71 -14.05 20.90 0.88
CA ASN A 71 -15.18 21.02 -0.05
C ASN A 71 -14.89 21.74 -1.39
N THR A 72 -14.79 20.96 -2.47
CA THR A 72 -15.30 21.39 -3.78
C THR A 72 -16.03 20.21 -4.41
#